data_AF-A0A958SJB0-F1
#
_entry.id   AF-A0A958SJB0-F1
#
_cell.length_a   1.000
_cell.length_b   1.000
_cell.length_c   1.000
_cell.angle_alpha   90.00
_cell.angle_beta   90.00
_cell.angle_gamma   90.00
#
_symmetry.space_group_name_H-M   'P 1'
#
loop_
_entity.id
_entity.type
_entity.pdbx_description
1 polymer ?
#
loop_
_entity_poly.entity_id
_entity_poly.type
_entity_poly.pdbx_seq_one_letter_code
_entity_poly.pdbx_strand_id
1 'polypeptide(L)'
;MKYFVLSTLILISISVFGCANGYTNLRSNPEGATIYVVKGNKQKTKVGMTPLNVPTKFLNPTGESQLEIRLEKEGYKPESYYVPHMLFSEYVDLSVQLQKEETLSCEQQVQNLEKVTRNVAQVMFLIQQKKFEKAESLLENLISENPDISTLHDLLGNVYYLNQKLSQALDSYTRSLELNQNSIETQRMVNKLKSLRMPSGESQ
;
A
#
# COMPACT_ATOMS: atom_id res chain seq x y z
N MET A 1 -31.72 11.84 91.29
CA MET A 1 -32.11 11.58 89.89
C MET A 1 -31.61 12.72 89.03
N LYS A 2 -30.54 12.51 88.25
CA LYS A 2 -30.13 13.38 87.14
C LYS A 2 -29.78 12.45 85.97
N TYR A 3 -30.56 12.52 84.90
CA TYR A 3 -30.39 11.68 83.72
C TYR A 3 -29.22 12.20 82.87
N PHE A 4 -28.29 11.30 82.55
CA PHE A 4 -27.16 11.52 81.65
C PHE A 4 -27.64 11.23 80.23
N VAL A 5 -27.84 12.26 79.40
CA VAL A 5 -28.20 12.09 77.99
C VAL A 5 -26.92 11.87 77.20
N LEU A 6 -26.60 10.60 76.94
CA LEU A 6 -25.49 10.20 76.07
C LEU A 6 -25.95 10.37 74.61
N SER A 7 -25.65 11.52 74.02
CA SER A 7 -25.86 11.75 72.58
C SER A 7 -24.79 11.00 71.79
N THR A 8 -25.14 9.80 71.31
CA THR A 8 -24.30 9.06 70.36
C THR A 8 -24.42 9.71 68.98
N LEU A 9 -23.40 10.46 68.60
CA LEU A 9 -23.22 10.98 67.24
C LEU A 9 -22.92 9.79 66.32
N ILE A 10 -23.94 9.29 65.61
CA ILE A 10 -23.76 8.25 64.59
C ILE A 10 -23.08 8.92 63.39
N LEU A 11 -21.76 8.74 63.28
CA LEU A 11 -20.98 9.04 62.08
C LEU A 11 -21.39 8.02 61.01
N ILE A 12 -22.39 8.38 60.20
CA ILE A 12 -22.73 7.65 58.97
C ILE A 12 -21.56 7.85 58.02
N SER A 13 -20.64 6.88 57.98
CA SER A 13 -19.62 6.81 56.93
C SER A 13 -20.31 6.52 55.61
N ILE A 14 -20.67 7.57 54.88
CA ILE A 14 -21.11 7.47 53.49
C ILE A 14 -19.87 7.03 52.71
N SER A 15 -19.72 5.71 52.52
CA SER A 15 -18.82 5.18 51.51
C SER A 15 -19.37 5.64 50.16
N VAL A 16 -18.78 6.71 49.63
CA VAL A 16 -19.00 7.10 48.24
C VAL A 16 -18.49 5.92 47.41
N PHE A 17 -19.41 5.10 46.91
CA PHE A 17 -19.13 4.17 45.82
C PHE A 17 -18.72 5.03 44.63
N GLY A 18 -17.43 5.35 44.54
CA GLY A 18 -16.86 5.98 43.36
C GLY A 18 -17.05 5.00 42.21
N CYS A 19 -17.97 5.28 41.29
CA CYS A 19 -18.00 4.59 40.01
C CYS A 19 -16.63 4.84 39.36
N ALA A 20 -15.75 3.85 39.42
CA ALA A 20 -14.47 3.88 38.72
C ALA A 20 -14.79 3.92 37.22
N ASN A 21 -14.84 5.12 36.65
CA ASN A 21 -14.92 5.27 35.21
C ASN A 21 -13.54 4.84 34.67
N GLY A 22 -13.46 3.65 34.10
CA GLY A 22 -12.25 3.17 33.43
C GLY A 22 -11.79 4.17 32.35
N TYR A 23 -10.47 4.29 32.18
CA TYR A 23 -9.86 5.10 31.14
C TYR A 23 -9.09 4.20 30.18
N THR A 24 -9.12 4.55 28.91
CA THR A 24 -8.34 3.90 27.86
C THR A 24 -7.31 4.86 27.33
N ASN A 25 -6.04 4.49 27.48
CA ASN A 25 -4.88 5.15 26.90
C ASN A 25 -4.49 4.44 25.61
N LEU A 26 -4.49 5.17 24.51
CA LEU A 26 -4.15 4.68 23.17
C LEU A 26 -2.93 5.44 22.68
N ARG A 27 -1.82 4.74 22.46
CA ARG A 27 -0.57 5.29 21.92
C ARG A 27 -0.16 4.51 20.69
N SER A 28 0.52 5.18 19.77
CA SER A 28 1.19 4.52 18.67
C SER A 28 2.58 5.07 18.45
N ASN A 29 3.45 4.26 17.85
CA ASN A 29 4.73 4.70 17.32
C ASN A 29 4.77 4.38 15.81
N PRO A 30 4.92 5.40 14.94
CA PRO A 30 4.89 6.84 15.26
C PRO A 30 3.52 7.32 15.77
N GLU A 31 3.50 8.45 16.46
CA GLU A 31 2.27 9.13 16.93
C GLU A 31 1.44 9.69 15.76
N GLY A 32 0.22 10.14 16.04
CA GLY A 32 -0.69 10.73 15.04
C GLY A 32 -1.34 9.70 14.14
N ALA A 33 -1.58 8.49 14.63
CA ALA A 33 -2.40 7.49 13.95
C ALA A 33 -3.87 7.78 14.25
N THR A 34 -4.74 7.73 13.23
CA THR A 34 -6.18 7.89 13.42
C THR A 34 -6.75 6.63 14.07
N ILE A 35 -7.50 6.83 15.15
CA ILE A 35 -8.16 5.78 15.91
C ILE A 35 -9.62 5.69 15.47
N TYR A 36 -10.04 4.47 15.15
CA TYR A 36 -11.41 4.13 14.85
C TYR A 36 -11.91 3.02 15.76
N VAL A 37 -13.20 3.10 16.07
CA VAL A 37 -13.96 1.98 16.61
C VAL A 37 -14.74 1.35 15.46
N VAL A 38 -14.59 0.04 15.28
CA VAL A 38 -15.32 -0.76 14.29
C VAL A 38 -16.34 -1.61 15.04
N LYS A 39 -17.61 -1.38 14.73
CA LYS A 39 -18.75 -2.12 15.31
C LYS A 39 -18.98 -3.44 14.58
N GLY A 40 -19.75 -4.35 15.18
CA GLY A 40 -20.06 -5.67 14.58
C GLY A 40 -20.67 -5.64 13.16
N ASN A 41 -21.33 -4.54 12.77
CA ASN A 41 -21.84 -4.33 11.40
C ASN A 41 -20.79 -3.73 10.43
N LYS A 42 -19.52 -3.71 10.82
CA LYS A 42 -18.39 -3.07 10.12
C LYS A 42 -18.49 -1.55 9.99
N GLN A 43 -19.42 -0.90 10.69
CA GLN A 43 -19.47 0.57 10.76
C GLN A 43 -18.24 1.07 11.53
N LYS A 44 -17.50 1.95 10.88
CA LYS A 44 -16.27 2.55 11.39
C LYS A 44 -16.53 3.98 11.86
N THR A 45 -16.28 4.28 13.14
CA THR A 45 -16.45 5.61 13.74
C THR A 45 -15.09 6.16 14.17
N LYS A 46 -14.74 7.37 13.69
CA LYS A 46 -13.50 8.04 14.08
C LYS A 46 -13.63 8.56 15.52
N VAL A 47 -12.66 8.20 16.36
CA VAL A 47 -12.64 8.60 17.78
C VAL A 47 -11.62 9.72 18.02
N GLY A 48 -10.47 9.68 17.35
CA GLY A 48 -9.42 10.66 17.54
C GLY A 48 -8.11 10.26 16.87
N MET A 49 -6.99 10.75 17.39
CA MET A 49 -5.64 10.38 16.96
C MET A 49 -4.78 10.03 18.17
N THR A 50 -3.80 9.14 18.01
CA THR A 50 -2.82 8.85 19.07
C THR A 50 -1.86 10.04 19.28
N PRO A 51 -1.40 10.28 20.53
CA PRO A 51 -1.87 9.65 21.76
C PRO A 51 -3.27 10.15 22.15
N LEU A 52 -4.13 9.24 22.63
CA LEU A 52 -5.49 9.55 23.07
C LEU A 52 -5.78 8.92 24.43
N ASN A 53 -6.24 9.73 25.38
CA ASN A 53 -6.78 9.27 26.66
C ASN A 53 -8.27 9.57 26.71
N VAL A 54 -9.11 8.54 26.78
CA VAL A 54 -10.56 8.68 26.79
C VAL A 54 -11.22 7.75 27.80
N PRO A 55 -12.30 8.18 28.48
CA PRO A 55 -13.12 7.27 29.27
C PRO A 55 -13.62 6.09 28.42
N THR A 56 -13.44 4.87 28.93
CA THR A 56 -13.67 3.63 28.16
C THR A 56 -15.12 3.51 27.67
N LYS A 57 -16.08 4.06 28.42
CA LYS A 57 -17.50 4.15 28.03
C LYS A 57 -17.76 4.88 26.71
N PHE A 58 -16.89 5.81 26.29
CA PHE A 58 -17.05 6.53 25.03
C PHE A 58 -16.57 5.72 23.82
N LEU A 59 -15.71 4.73 24.04
CA LEU A 59 -15.29 3.80 23.00
C LEU A 59 -16.40 2.77 22.71
N ASN A 60 -17.18 2.39 23.73
CA ASN A 60 -18.26 1.43 23.60
C ASN A 60 -19.59 1.92 24.21
N PRO A 61 -20.22 2.97 23.63
CA PRO A 61 -21.46 3.53 24.19
C PRO A 61 -22.65 2.57 24.08
N THR A 62 -22.60 1.60 23.17
CA THR A 62 -23.65 0.62 22.90
C THR A 62 -23.47 -0.70 23.65
N GLY A 63 -22.38 -0.87 24.41
CA GLY A 63 -22.14 -2.06 25.22
C GLY A 63 -21.86 -3.33 24.41
N GLU A 64 -21.23 -3.22 23.25
CA GLU A 64 -20.83 -4.38 22.44
C GLU A 64 -19.89 -5.31 23.23
N SER A 65 -20.08 -6.63 23.05
CA SER A 65 -19.32 -7.66 23.78
C SER A 65 -17.84 -7.72 23.38
N GLN A 66 -17.54 -7.28 22.16
CA GLN A 66 -16.20 -7.16 21.62
C GLN A 66 -16.13 -5.86 20.81
N LEU A 67 -15.08 -5.08 21.05
CA LEU A 67 -14.82 -3.84 20.32
C LEU A 67 -13.57 -4.02 19.47
N GLU A 68 -13.63 -3.66 18.19
CA GLU A 68 -12.43 -3.56 17.37
C GLU A 68 -11.92 -2.11 17.39
N ILE A 69 -10.72 -1.90 17.92
CA ILE A 69 -9.97 -0.65 17.83
C ILE A 69 -9.03 -0.76 16.64
N ARG A 70 -9.26 0.07 15.63
CA ARG A 70 -8.45 0.11 14.41
C ARG A 70 -7.64 1.39 14.34
N LEU A 71 -6.34 1.26 14.14
CA LEU A 71 -5.41 2.35 13.96
C LEU A 71 -4.99 2.43 12.50
N GLU A 72 -5.04 3.63 11.93
CA GLU A 72 -4.62 3.89 10.56
C GLU A 72 -3.73 5.13 10.50
N LYS A 73 -2.62 5.01 9.79
CA LYS A 73 -1.71 6.12 9.54
C LYS A 73 -1.18 5.99 8.11
N GLU A 74 -1.15 7.09 7.38
CA GLU A 74 -0.62 7.13 6.03
C GLU A 74 0.83 6.59 5.97
N GLY A 75 1.08 5.65 5.07
CA GLY A 75 2.38 4.96 4.91
C GLY A 75 2.63 3.82 5.90
N TYR A 76 1.62 3.39 6.68
CA TYR A 76 1.71 2.30 7.64
C TYR A 76 0.57 1.31 7.44
N LYS A 77 0.86 0.02 7.65
CA LYS A 77 -0.15 -1.04 7.64
C LYS A 77 -1.21 -0.74 8.71
N PRO A 78 -2.51 -0.77 8.37
CA PRO A 78 -3.57 -0.65 9.36
C PRO A 78 -3.50 -1.79 10.38
N GLU A 79 -3.62 -1.46 11.66
CA GLU A 79 -3.61 -2.43 12.76
C GLU A 79 -4.99 -2.45 13.46
N SER A 80 -5.50 -3.64 13.75
CA SER A 80 -6.79 -3.84 14.44
C SER A 80 -6.60 -4.67 15.71
N TYR A 81 -7.17 -4.21 16.82
CA TYR A 81 -7.12 -4.87 18.12
C TYR A 81 -8.52 -5.12 18.66
N TYR A 82 -8.80 -6.35 19.05
CA TYR A 82 -10.06 -6.71 19.68
C TYR A 82 -9.95 -6.55 21.19
N VAL A 83 -10.79 -5.70 21.77
CA VAL A 83 -10.88 -5.47 23.21
C VAL A 83 -12.14 -6.16 23.74
N PRO A 84 -12.01 -7.23 24.55
CA PRO A 84 -13.14 -7.88 25.18
C PRO A 84 -13.85 -6.99 26.20
N HIS A 85 -15.18 -7.14 26.33
CA HIS A 85 -15.99 -6.32 27.24
C HIS A 85 -15.54 -6.32 28.71
N MET A 86 -14.94 -7.42 29.17
CA MET A 86 -14.40 -7.53 30.54
C MET A 86 -13.31 -6.47 30.87
N LEU A 87 -12.61 -5.94 29.87
CA LEU A 87 -11.57 -4.93 30.09
C LEU A 87 -12.13 -3.50 30.16
N PHE A 88 -13.43 -3.28 29.89
CA PHE A 88 -13.98 -1.92 29.82
C PHE A 88 -14.24 -1.26 31.18
N SER A 89 -14.37 -2.06 32.24
CA SER A 89 -14.42 -1.57 33.62
C SER A 89 -13.04 -1.23 34.20
N GLU A 90 -11.96 -1.51 33.46
CA GLU A 90 -10.59 -1.36 33.90
C GLU A 90 -9.84 -0.24 33.15
N TYR A 91 -8.64 0.04 33.64
CA TYR A 91 -7.68 0.89 32.93
C TYR A 91 -7.07 0.08 31.78
N VAL A 92 -7.30 0.52 30.54
CA VAL A 92 -6.75 -0.12 29.33
C VAL A 92 -5.61 0.74 28.80
N ASP A 93 -4.44 0.16 28.60
CA ASP A 93 -3.32 0.83 27.93
C ASP A 93 -2.92 0.04 26.68
N LEU A 94 -3.24 0.60 25.52
CA LEU A 94 -2.89 0.04 24.22
C LEU A 94 -1.78 0.88 23.61
N SER A 95 -0.59 0.29 23.50
CA SER A 95 0.56 0.89 22.83
C SER A 95 0.90 0.08 21.58
N VAL A 96 0.78 0.70 20.40
CA VAL A 96 0.88 0.03 19.10
C VAL A 96 2.15 0.47 18.38
N GLN A 97 3.00 -0.48 17.99
CA GLN A 97 4.07 -0.21 17.05
C GLN A 97 3.54 -0.41 15.63
N LEU A 98 3.35 0.68 14.89
CA LEU A 98 2.87 0.58 13.52
C LEU A 98 4.00 0.10 12.62
N GLN A 99 3.68 -0.89 11.79
CA GLN A 99 4.60 -1.37 10.76
C GLN A 99 4.46 -0.47 9.54
N LYS A 100 5.60 0.02 9.05
CA LYS A 100 5.62 0.76 7.78
C LYS A 100 5.03 -0.12 6.69
N GLU A 101 4.16 0.44 5.87
CA GLU A 101 3.60 -0.29 4.74
C GLU A 101 4.71 -0.47 3.71
N GLU A 102 5.09 -1.73 3.43
CA GLU A 102 5.98 -2.09 2.33
C GLU A 102 5.19 -2.02 1.02
N THR A 103 4.73 -0.84 0.69
CA THR A 103 4.21 -0.50 -0.63
C THR A 103 5.19 0.50 -1.23
N LEU A 104 5.72 0.19 -2.42
CA LEU A 104 6.38 1.19 -3.26
C LEU A 104 5.43 2.40 -3.30
N SER A 105 5.89 3.55 -2.78
CA SER A 105 5.03 4.72 -2.62
C SER A 105 4.38 5.08 -3.95
N CYS A 106 3.09 5.43 -3.93
CA CYS A 106 2.37 5.93 -5.11
C CYS A 106 3.11 7.08 -5.80
N GLU A 107 3.85 7.92 -5.05
CA GLU A 107 4.71 8.97 -5.62
C GLU A 107 5.87 8.41 -6.43
N GLN A 108 6.51 7.32 -5.99
CA GLN A 108 7.60 6.66 -6.73
C GLN A 108 7.06 5.88 -7.93
N GLN A 109 5.87 5.29 -7.81
CA GLN A 109 5.20 4.58 -8.89
C GLN A 109 4.73 5.53 -10.00
N VAL A 110 4.20 6.70 -9.63
CA VAL A 110 3.83 7.78 -10.56
C VAL A 110 5.06 8.45 -11.17
N GLN A 111 6.10 8.74 -10.39
CA GLN A 111 7.35 9.31 -10.92
C GLN A 111 8.06 8.37 -11.91
N ASN A 112 8.12 7.07 -11.60
CA ASN A 112 8.71 6.08 -12.51
C ASN A 112 7.85 5.95 -13.78
N LEU A 113 6.53 5.95 -13.66
CA LEU A 113 5.63 5.90 -14.82
C LEU A 113 5.73 7.17 -15.68
N GLU A 114 5.84 8.36 -15.08
CA GLU A 114 6.04 9.63 -15.78
C GLU A 114 7.40 9.68 -16.48
N LYS A 115 8.47 9.22 -15.81
CA LYS A 115 9.82 9.13 -16.38
C LYS A 115 9.84 8.18 -17.58
N VAL A 116 9.25 6.99 -17.44
CA VAL A 116 9.14 6.02 -18.54
C VAL A 116 8.33 6.62 -19.69
N THR A 117 7.19 7.24 -19.42
CA THR A 117 6.33 7.84 -20.46
C THR A 117 7.04 8.95 -21.22
N ARG A 118 7.72 9.87 -20.52
CA ARG A 118 8.50 10.96 -21.13
C ARG A 118 9.65 10.39 -21.98
N ASN A 119 10.39 9.43 -21.46
CA ASN A 119 11.52 8.85 -22.16
C ASN A 119 11.07 8.00 -23.36
N VAL A 120 9.93 7.31 -23.28
CA VAL A 120 9.32 6.62 -24.43
C VAL A 120 8.97 7.62 -25.54
N ALA A 121 8.36 8.77 -25.20
CA ALA A 121 8.10 9.81 -26.19
C ALA A 121 9.39 10.33 -26.84
N GLN A 122 10.46 10.49 -26.05
CA GLN A 122 11.79 10.85 -26.56
C GLN A 122 12.39 9.77 -27.46
N VAL A 123 12.26 8.48 -27.11
CA VAL A 123 12.66 7.35 -27.94
C VAL A 123 11.94 7.40 -29.29
N MET A 124 10.62 7.59 -29.29
CA MET A 124 9.84 7.70 -30.53
C MET A 124 10.30 8.89 -31.39
N PHE A 125 10.60 10.03 -30.77
CA PHE A 125 11.17 11.18 -31.46
C PHE A 125 12.56 10.87 -32.06
N LEU A 126 13.44 10.19 -31.31
CA LEU A 126 14.75 9.78 -31.81
C LEU A 126 14.63 8.80 -32.99
N ILE A 127 13.69 7.87 -32.95
CA ILE A 127 13.36 6.95 -34.04
C ILE A 127 12.92 7.72 -35.30
N GLN A 128 12.01 8.69 -35.16
CA GLN A 128 11.57 9.53 -36.28
C GLN A 128 12.74 10.30 -36.92
N GLN A 129 13.68 10.76 -36.08
CA GLN A 129 14.91 11.42 -36.51
C GLN A 129 15.98 10.45 -37.03
N LYS A 130 15.69 9.14 -37.12
CA LYS A 130 16.61 8.06 -37.50
C LYS A 130 17.89 7.99 -36.65
N LYS A 131 17.84 8.48 -35.41
CA LYS A 131 18.96 8.47 -34.45
C LYS A 131 18.92 7.18 -33.63
N PHE A 132 19.13 6.05 -34.29
CA PHE A 132 18.89 4.73 -33.73
C PHE A 132 19.80 4.41 -32.54
N GLU A 133 21.07 4.81 -32.57
CA GLU A 133 22.03 4.53 -31.49
C GLU A 133 21.65 5.26 -30.20
N LYS A 134 21.10 6.48 -30.32
CA LYS A 134 20.60 7.24 -29.17
C LYS A 134 19.31 6.65 -28.61
N ALA A 135 18.44 6.14 -29.50
CA ALA A 135 17.21 5.47 -29.10
C ALA A 135 17.52 4.15 -28.37
N GLU A 136 18.46 3.37 -28.90
CA GLU A 136 18.98 2.12 -28.32
C GLU A 136 19.52 2.37 -26.91
N SER A 137 20.48 3.29 -26.75
CA SER A 137 21.06 3.59 -25.43
C SER A 137 20.02 4.08 -24.40
N LEU A 138 19.05 4.89 -24.83
CA LEU A 138 17.98 5.34 -23.95
C LEU A 138 17.07 4.18 -23.53
N LEU A 139 16.74 3.27 -24.46
CA LEU A 139 15.94 2.08 -24.17
C LEU A 139 16.67 1.10 -23.26
N GLU A 140 17.97 0.86 -23.46
CA GLU A 140 18.76 0.00 -22.59
C GLU A 140 18.76 0.50 -21.13
N ASN A 141 18.91 1.81 -20.94
CA ASN A 141 18.80 2.42 -19.61
C ASN A 141 17.40 2.21 -19.02
N LEU A 142 16.34 2.45 -19.79
CA LEU A 142 14.96 2.24 -19.32
C LEU A 142 14.68 0.78 -18.95
N ILE A 143 15.19 -0.17 -19.73
CA ILE A 143 15.04 -1.61 -19.51
C ILE A 143 15.84 -2.06 -18.28
N SER A 144 17.02 -1.49 -18.03
CA SER A 144 17.80 -1.80 -16.83
C SER A 144 17.06 -1.43 -15.54
N GLU A 145 16.27 -0.35 -15.58
CA GLU A 145 15.43 0.10 -14.47
C GLU A 145 14.08 -0.64 -14.43
N ASN A 146 13.53 -1.02 -15.59
CA ASN A 146 12.18 -1.58 -15.72
C ASN A 146 12.16 -2.79 -16.67
N PRO A 147 12.77 -3.92 -16.28
CA PRO A 147 13.03 -5.04 -17.19
C PRO A 147 11.76 -5.77 -17.66
N ASP A 148 10.64 -5.62 -16.94
CA ASP A 148 9.40 -6.37 -17.18
C ASP A 148 8.34 -5.60 -17.97
N ILE A 149 8.69 -4.41 -18.51
CA ILE A 149 7.78 -3.65 -19.38
C ILE A 149 7.92 -4.13 -20.82
N SER A 150 6.97 -4.93 -21.31
CA SER A 150 6.98 -5.49 -22.67
C SER A 150 7.15 -4.42 -23.76
N THR A 151 6.50 -3.26 -23.61
CA THR A 151 6.57 -2.15 -24.58
C THR A 151 7.99 -1.61 -24.78
N LEU A 152 8.85 -1.64 -23.76
CA LEU A 152 10.25 -1.20 -23.91
C LEU A 152 11.03 -2.17 -24.81
N HIS A 153 10.81 -3.47 -24.65
CA HIS A 153 11.41 -4.50 -25.51
C HIS A 153 10.85 -4.44 -26.94
N ASP A 154 9.57 -4.14 -27.14
CA ASP A 154 9.00 -3.88 -28.47
C ASP A 154 9.65 -2.68 -29.17
N LEU A 155 9.82 -1.57 -28.45
CA LEU A 155 10.46 -0.37 -28.99
C LEU A 155 11.93 -0.64 -29.33
N LEU A 156 12.65 -1.40 -28.50
CA LEU A 156 14.02 -1.79 -28.78
C LEU A 156 14.08 -2.70 -30.02
N GLY A 157 13.14 -3.64 -30.16
CA GLY A 157 12.95 -4.42 -31.37
C GLY A 157 12.72 -3.56 -32.61
N ASN A 158 11.89 -2.52 -32.51
CA ASN A 158 11.66 -1.55 -33.59
C ASN A 158 12.93 -0.79 -33.96
N VAL A 159 13.70 -0.32 -32.97
CA VAL A 159 14.98 0.37 -33.19
C VAL A 159 15.95 -0.53 -33.94
N TYR A 160 16.13 -1.77 -33.48
CA TYR A 160 16.99 -2.74 -34.14
C TYR A 160 16.52 -3.09 -35.54
N TYR A 161 15.21 -3.27 -35.74
CA TYR A 161 14.63 -3.56 -37.04
C TYR A 161 14.89 -2.42 -38.05
N LEU A 162 14.65 -1.18 -37.64
CA LEU A 162 14.88 0.00 -38.46
C LEU A 162 16.37 0.23 -38.74
N ASN A 163 17.25 -0.16 -37.81
CA ASN A 163 18.70 -0.12 -37.98
C ASN A 163 19.27 -1.40 -38.63
N GLN A 164 18.43 -2.24 -39.25
CA GLN A 164 18.79 -3.48 -39.97
C GLN A 164 19.51 -4.55 -39.12
N LYS A 165 19.50 -4.42 -37.79
CA LYS A 165 20.03 -5.38 -36.81
C LYS A 165 19.00 -6.49 -36.55
N LEU A 166 18.71 -7.29 -37.58
CA LEU A 166 17.55 -8.21 -37.58
C LEU A 166 17.60 -9.30 -36.50
N SER A 167 18.78 -9.79 -36.12
CA SER A 167 18.94 -10.76 -35.02
C SER A 167 18.52 -10.16 -33.68
N GLN A 168 19.09 -8.99 -33.34
CA GLN A 168 18.79 -8.28 -32.10
C GLN A 168 17.32 -7.84 -32.04
N ALA A 169 16.73 -7.48 -33.20
CA ALA A 169 15.32 -7.19 -33.30
C ALA A 169 14.47 -8.41 -32.91
N LEU A 170 14.80 -9.60 -33.43
CA LEU A 170 14.10 -10.83 -33.13
C LEU A 170 14.20 -11.18 -31.64
N ASP A 171 15.38 -11.05 -31.05
CA ASP A 171 15.60 -11.32 -29.62
C ASP A 171 14.76 -10.38 -28.75
N SER A 172 14.73 -9.09 -29.08
CA SER A 172 13.96 -8.08 -28.34
C SER A 172 12.44 -8.31 -28.46
N TYR A 173 11.93 -8.58 -29.65
CA TYR A 173 10.50 -8.90 -29.82
C TYR A 173 10.11 -10.22 -29.15
N THR A 174 11.01 -11.21 -29.15
CA THR A 174 10.79 -12.47 -28.43
C THR A 174 10.65 -12.20 -26.93
N ARG A 175 11.55 -11.39 -26.36
CA ARG A 175 11.47 -11.00 -24.95
C ARG A 175 10.19 -10.24 -24.63
N SER A 176 9.73 -9.37 -25.52
CA SER A 176 8.43 -8.69 -25.37
C SER A 176 7.25 -9.68 -25.31
N LEU A 177 7.21 -10.69 -26.18
CA LEU A 177 6.15 -11.71 -26.17
C LEU A 177 6.17 -12.61 -24.93
N GLU A 178 7.35 -12.89 -24.37
CA GLU A 178 7.45 -13.59 -23.09
C GLU A 178 6.73 -12.83 -21.97
N LEU A 179 6.82 -11.49 -21.98
CA LEU A 179 6.20 -10.60 -21.00
C LEU A 179 4.72 -10.32 -21.31
N ASN A 180 4.37 -10.21 -22.59
CA ASN A 180 2.99 -9.98 -23.05
C ASN A 180 2.69 -10.82 -24.31
N GLN A 181 2.11 -12.00 -24.08
CA GLN A 181 1.82 -12.98 -25.12
C GLN A 181 0.69 -12.56 -26.08
N ASN A 182 -0.07 -11.52 -25.74
CA ASN A 182 -1.26 -11.12 -26.49
C ASN A 182 -0.97 -10.03 -27.54
N SER A 183 0.29 -9.61 -27.71
CA SER A 183 0.66 -8.60 -28.72
C SER A 183 0.68 -9.19 -30.13
N ILE A 184 -0.41 -9.01 -30.86
CA ILE A 184 -0.56 -9.47 -32.26
C ILE A 184 0.52 -8.86 -33.15
N GLU A 185 0.82 -7.58 -32.96
CA GLU A 185 1.79 -6.80 -33.71
C GLU A 185 3.21 -7.34 -33.50
N THR A 186 3.60 -7.59 -32.25
CA THR A 186 4.90 -8.17 -31.92
C THR A 186 5.01 -9.59 -32.48
N GLN A 187 3.95 -10.39 -32.39
CA GLN A 187 3.92 -11.73 -32.97
C GLN A 187 4.10 -11.70 -34.50
N ARG A 188 3.48 -10.74 -35.19
CA ARG A 188 3.69 -10.54 -36.63
C ARG A 188 5.14 -10.18 -36.94
N MET A 189 5.77 -9.32 -36.15
CA MET A 189 7.17 -8.94 -36.33
C MET A 189 8.12 -10.12 -36.13
N VAL A 190 7.91 -10.94 -35.11
CA VAL A 190 8.68 -12.18 -34.88
C VAL A 190 8.55 -13.13 -36.07
N ASN A 191 7.33 -13.38 -36.54
CA ASN A 191 7.09 -14.27 -37.68
C ASN A 191 7.77 -13.74 -38.95
N LYS A 192 7.67 -12.44 -39.20
CA LYS A 192 8.35 -11.77 -40.33
C LYS A 192 9.87 -11.90 -40.25
N LEU A 193 10.46 -11.69 -39.07
CA LEU A 193 11.91 -11.79 -38.89
C LEU A 193 12.42 -13.22 -39.04
N LYS A 194 11.66 -14.21 -38.55
CA LYS A 194 11.99 -15.63 -38.72
C LYS A 194 11.96 -16.04 -40.19
N SER A 195 10.95 -15.60 -40.96
CA SER A 195 10.90 -15.92 -42.39
C SER A 195 12.00 -15.25 -43.21
N LEU A 196 12.49 -14.07 -42.79
CA LEU A 196 13.65 -13.43 -43.42
C LEU A 196 14.98 -14.15 -43.11
N ARG A 197 15.08 -14.81 -41.95
CA ARG A 197 16.28 -15.53 -41.52
C ARG A 197 16.35 -16.96 -42.09
N MET A 198 15.22 -17.52 -42.52
CA MET A 198 15.15 -18.79 -43.22
C MET A 198 15.11 -18.50 -44.73
N PRO A 199 16.24 -18.53 -45.48
CA PRO A 199 16.14 -18.50 -46.93
C PRO A 199 15.26 -19.68 -47.36
N SER A 200 14.28 -19.40 -48.20
CA SER A 200 13.42 -20.37 -48.87
C SER A 200 14.27 -21.37 -49.66
N GLY A 201 14.74 -22.40 -48.97
CA GLY A 201 15.76 -23.32 -49.45
C GLY A 201 15.53 -24.74 -48.97
N GLU A 202 14.27 -25.18 -48.90
CA GLU A 202 13.93 -26.62 -48.91
C GLU A 202 12.66 -26.81 -49.75
N SER A 203 12.86 -26.75 -51.07
CA SER A 203 12.10 -27.58 -52.00
C SER A 203 13.04 -28.70 -52.45
N GLN A 204 12.90 -29.86 -51.82
CA GLN A 204 13.17 -31.17 -52.42
C GLN A 204 11.97 -32.06 -52.15
#